data_AF-A0A936AAF7-F1
#
_entry.id   AF-A0A936AAF7-F1
#
_cell.length_a   1.000
_cell.length_b   1.000
_cell.length_c   1.000
_cell.angle_alpha   90.00
_cell.angle_beta   90.00
_cell.angle_gamma   90.00
#
_symmetry.space_group_name_H-M   'P 1'
#
loop_
_entity.id
_entity.type
_entity.pdbx_description
1 polymer ?
#
loop_
_entity_poly.entity_id
_entity_poly.type
_entity_poly.pdbx_seq_one_letter_code
_entity_poly.pdbx_strand_id
1 'polypeptide(L)'
;MAVAGFEDPFRPAWEWWSILGWGFAATGLAIWIVLVPAPGVLFGGVVFCLLCGLRDLPSALRLRARHRRLLGSPLRFGSLRELAARVHERPDAIWLGQGFAWGPEHAQMALELRRRGHLIDHGAPHRSLKGLPWIHGLGTDESAVWLPVDFARGHTLIVGTTGSGKTRMLENLIAQAILRNEAVLIFDPKGDRVLQNTVRQVCAFQGQPQRFCQLDRARPAESVRIDPLGHFQSGAELASRVAGLMGGGPGPDVFSGFSQKTLKIIIDALLAMGERPTLKALLRHVEGGVDGLLQRLVTHHLAKSLGADWQDRVVAGPALGRSGGPTQISPALRDLVQSWRAIQREHPEMTSDAVDGLLALLEHDRTHAQNCWPDCCRCCICCVPGSG
;
A
#
# COMPACT_ATOMS: atom_id res chain seq x y z
N MET A 1 7.14 -50.55 -4.02
CA MET A 1 6.65 -49.31 -4.67
C MET A 1 7.28 -49.24 -6.04
N ALA A 2 6.52 -49.51 -7.10
CA ALA A 2 7.01 -49.28 -8.46
C ALA A 2 7.31 -47.78 -8.57
N VAL A 3 8.54 -47.42 -8.93
CA VAL A 3 8.88 -46.06 -9.31
C VAL A 3 7.94 -45.72 -10.47
N ALA A 4 6.95 -44.86 -10.21
CA ALA A 4 6.09 -44.34 -11.27
C ALA A 4 7.04 -43.78 -12.33
N GLY A 5 7.05 -44.40 -13.51
CA GLY A 5 8.00 -44.07 -14.56
C GLY A 5 7.93 -42.57 -14.82
N PHE A 6 9.06 -41.89 -14.65
CA PHE A 6 9.16 -40.47 -15.00
C PHE A 6 8.95 -40.37 -16.51
N GLU A 7 7.74 -40.01 -16.91
CA GLU A 7 7.41 -39.74 -18.31
C GLU A 7 7.72 -38.28 -18.60
N ASP A 8 8.66 -38.04 -19.53
CA ASP A 8 9.06 -36.71 -19.93
C ASP A 8 7.84 -35.92 -20.43
N PRO A 9 7.42 -34.87 -19.71
CA PRO A 9 6.20 -34.14 -20.02
C PRO A 9 6.29 -33.24 -21.25
N PHE A 10 7.51 -33.04 -21.77
CA PHE A 10 7.84 -32.12 -22.85
C PHE A 10 8.36 -32.86 -24.09
N ARG A 11 8.18 -34.17 -24.15
CA ARG A 11 8.62 -35.01 -25.28
C ARG A 11 7.76 -34.76 -26.53
N PRO A 12 8.31 -34.95 -27.74
CA PRO A 12 7.49 -35.00 -28.95
C PRO A 12 6.41 -36.08 -28.84
N ALA A 13 5.24 -35.81 -29.40
CA ALA A 13 4.09 -36.71 -29.34
C ALA A 13 4.22 -37.84 -30.39
N TRP A 14 5.11 -38.80 -30.12
CA TRP A 14 5.37 -39.93 -31.01
C TRP A 14 4.16 -40.85 -31.20
N GLU A 15 3.18 -40.78 -30.30
CA GLU A 15 1.89 -41.45 -30.42
C GLU A 15 1.15 -41.05 -31.69
N TRP A 16 1.33 -39.82 -32.20
CA TRP A 16 0.79 -39.45 -33.50
C TRP A 16 1.40 -40.27 -34.64
N TRP A 17 2.69 -40.60 -34.58
CA TRP A 17 3.31 -41.47 -35.58
C TRP A 17 2.80 -42.90 -35.49
N SER A 18 2.54 -43.40 -34.28
CA SER A 18 1.88 -44.70 -34.07
C SER A 18 0.48 -44.71 -34.68
N ILE A 19 -0.35 -43.71 -34.36
CA ILE A 19 -1.72 -43.55 -34.89
C ILE A 19 -1.71 -43.47 -36.42
N LEU A 20 -0.81 -42.66 -36.99
CA LEU A 20 -0.67 -42.51 -38.44
C LEU A 20 -0.18 -43.81 -39.10
N GLY A 21 0.78 -44.50 -38.48
CA GLY A 21 1.29 -45.78 -38.97
C GLY A 21 0.21 -46.87 -39.00
N TRP A 22 -0.54 -47.02 -37.91
CA TRP A 22 -1.67 -47.95 -37.83
C TRP A 22 -2.81 -47.56 -38.77
N GLY A 23 -3.10 -46.26 -38.93
CA GLY A 23 -4.07 -45.75 -39.88
C GLY A 23 -3.67 -46.03 -41.34
N PHE A 24 -2.40 -45.84 -41.69
CA PHE A 24 -1.87 -46.17 -43.01
C PHE A 24 -1.93 -47.69 -43.27
N ALA A 25 -1.56 -48.51 -42.29
CA ALA A 25 -1.66 -49.97 -42.38
C ALA A 25 -3.12 -50.43 -42.55
N ALA A 26 -4.07 -49.86 -41.80
CA ALA A 26 -5.49 -50.15 -41.94
C ALA A 26 -6.02 -49.77 -43.33
N THR A 27 -5.60 -48.60 -43.84
CA THR A 27 -6.00 -48.09 -45.15
C THR A 27 -5.41 -48.93 -46.29
N GLY A 28 -4.13 -49.27 -46.22
CA GLY A 28 -3.46 -50.13 -47.20
C GLY A 28 -4.07 -51.53 -47.25
N LEU A 29 -4.37 -52.11 -46.08
CA LEU A 29 -5.04 -53.41 -46.00
C LEU A 29 -6.47 -53.36 -46.56
N ALA A 30 -7.23 -52.30 -46.27
CA ALA A 30 -8.56 -52.09 -46.84
C ALA A 30 -8.53 -51.95 -48.37
N ILE A 31 -7.58 -51.18 -48.92
CA ILE A 31 -7.39 -51.05 -50.38
C ILE A 31 -7.04 -52.41 -50.99
N TRP A 32 -6.15 -53.19 -50.36
CA TRP A 32 -5.76 -54.51 -50.86
C TRP A 32 -6.94 -55.49 -50.91
N ILE A 33 -7.79 -55.50 -49.89
CA ILE A 33 -9.01 -56.32 -49.83
C ILE A 33 -9.99 -55.98 -50.98
N VAL A 34 -10.04 -54.72 -51.41
CA VAL A 34 -10.90 -54.27 -52.51
C VAL A 34 -10.30 -54.61 -53.88
N LEU A 35 -8.98 -54.48 -54.03
CA LEU A 35 -8.28 -54.71 -55.30
C LEU A 35 -8.04 -56.19 -55.60
N VAL A 36 -7.90 -57.03 -54.58
CA VAL A 36 -7.68 -58.48 -54.70
C VAL A 36 -8.78 -59.17 -53.90
N PRO A 37 -9.59 -60.08 -54.48
CA PRO A 37 -10.63 -60.80 -53.75
C PRO A 37 -9.98 -61.61 -52.61
N ALA A 38 -10.01 -61.06 -51.41
CA ALA A 38 -9.23 -61.55 -50.29
C ALA A 38 -10.14 -62.22 -49.24
N PRO A 39 -9.65 -63.23 -48.48
CA PRO A 39 -10.43 -63.90 -47.46
C PRO A 39 -10.98 -62.94 -46.39
N GLY A 40 -12.20 -63.20 -45.91
CA GLY A 40 -12.88 -62.35 -44.91
C GLY A 40 -12.09 -62.11 -43.61
N VAL A 41 -11.12 -62.98 -43.31
CA VAL A 41 -10.20 -62.86 -42.16
C VAL A 41 -9.41 -61.55 -42.18
N LEU A 42 -9.16 -60.96 -43.35
CA LEU A 42 -8.38 -59.74 -43.50
C LEU A 42 -9.15 -58.48 -43.05
N PHE A 43 -10.49 -58.52 -43.04
CA PHE A 43 -11.29 -57.45 -42.41
C PHE A 43 -11.02 -57.37 -40.90
N GLY A 44 -10.75 -58.51 -40.24
CA GLY A 44 -10.32 -58.54 -38.84
C GLY A 44 -8.98 -57.84 -38.62
N GLY A 45 -8.06 -57.92 -39.58
CA GLY A 45 -6.80 -57.19 -39.57
C GLY A 45 -6.98 -55.67 -39.65
N VAL A 46 -7.94 -55.18 -40.44
CA VAL A 46 -8.26 -53.75 -40.51
C VAL A 46 -8.77 -53.26 -39.15
N VAL A 47 -9.70 -54.01 -38.54
CA VAL A 47 -10.23 -53.69 -37.20
C VAL A 47 -9.11 -53.71 -36.16
N PHE A 48 -8.22 -54.70 -36.19
CA PHE A 48 -7.08 -54.78 -35.28
C PHE A 48 -6.15 -53.56 -35.40
N CYS A 49 -5.78 -53.16 -36.62
CA CYS A 49 -4.97 -51.96 -36.85
C CYS A 49 -5.64 -50.69 -36.30
N LEU A 50 -6.95 -50.54 -36.53
CA LEU A 50 -7.71 -49.40 -35.99
C LEU A 50 -7.73 -49.41 -34.45
N LEU A 51 -7.92 -50.56 -33.82
CA LEU A 51 -7.88 -50.69 -32.35
C LEU A 51 -6.51 -50.35 -31.77
N CYS A 52 -5.42 -50.76 -32.44
CA CYS A 52 -4.06 -50.38 -32.05
C CYS A 52 -3.82 -48.86 -32.15
N GLY A 53 -4.34 -48.21 -33.20
CA GLY A 53 -4.29 -46.74 -33.30
C GLY A 53 -5.13 -46.05 -32.21
N LEU A 54 -6.34 -46.55 -31.94
CA LEU A 54 -7.23 -46.00 -30.91
C LEU A 54 -6.68 -46.13 -29.49
N ARG A 55 -5.85 -47.15 -29.22
CA ARG A 55 -5.18 -47.33 -27.93
C ARG A 55 -4.27 -46.15 -27.57
N ASP A 56 -3.56 -45.58 -28.55
CA ASP A 56 -2.58 -44.51 -28.33
C ASP A 56 -3.21 -43.11 -28.35
N LEU A 57 -4.45 -43.00 -28.85
CA LEU A 57 -5.17 -41.74 -28.98
C LEU A 57 -5.34 -40.97 -27.65
N PRO A 58 -5.72 -41.58 -26.50
CA PRO A 58 -5.85 -40.85 -25.24
C PRO A 58 -4.52 -40.24 -24.76
N SER A 59 -3.40 -40.94 -24.96
CA SER A 59 -2.07 -40.43 -24.59
C SER A 59 -1.64 -39.28 -25.50
N ALA A 60 -1.86 -39.40 -26.80
CA ALA A 60 -1.62 -38.32 -27.77
C ALA A 60 -2.43 -37.04 -27.44
N LEU A 61 -3.71 -37.21 -27.07
CA LEU A 61 -4.58 -36.10 -26.70
C LEU A 61 -4.17 -35.45 -25.38
N ARG A 62 -3.78 -36.23 -24.35
CA ARG A 62 -3.28 -35.70 -23.07
C ARG A 62 -2.01 -34.88 -23.27
N LEU A 63 -1.05 -35.38 -24.05
CA LEU A 63 0.20 -34.67 -24.33
C LEU A 63 -0.05 -33.40 -25.14
N ARG A 64 -0.95 -33.45 -26.14
CA ARG A 64 -1.36 -32.25 -26.89
C ARG A 64 -2.05 -31.21 -26.03
N ALA A 65 -2.92 -31.62 -25.11
CA ALA A 65 -3.58 -30.73 -24.16
C ALA A 65 -2.55 -30.04 -23.24
N ARG A 66 -1.55 -30.79 -22.77
CA ARG A 66 -0.45 -30.26 -21.96
C ARG A 66 0.38 -29.23 -22.72
N HIS A 67 0.82 -29.55 -23.93
CA HIS A 67 1.56 -28.61 -24.78
C HIS A 67 0.75 -27.34 -25.06
N ARG A 68 -0.56 -27.47 -25.28
CA ARG A 68 -1.45 -26.32 -25.48
C ARG A 68 -1.52 -25.41 -24.25
N ARG A 69 -1.49 -25.95 -23.03
CA ARG A 69 -1.50 -25.15 -21.79
C ARG A 69 -0.23 -24.33 -21.60
N LEU A 70 0.92 -24.84 -22.05
CA LEU A 70 2.19 -24.09 -22.02
C LEU A 70 2.15 -22.81 -22.86
N LEU A 71 1.30 -22.77 -23.90
CA LEU A 71 1.07 -21.58 -24.73
C LEU A 71 0.29 -20.49 -23.98
N GLY A 72 -0.36 -20.85 -22.87
CA GLY A 72 -1.19 -19.97 -22.05
C GLY A 72 -2.68 -20.22 -22.20
N SER A 73 -3.43 -19.59 -21.29
CA SER A 73 -4.88 -19.56 -21.28
C SER A 73 -5.36 -18.11 -21.41
N PRO A 74 -6.52 -17.86 -22.05
CA PRO A 74 -7.10 -16.54 -22.07
C PRO A 74 -7.45 -16.08 -20.65
N LEU A 75 -7.37 -14.76 -20.42
CA LEU A 75 -7.77 -14.16 -19.16
C LEU A 75 -9.26 -14.39 -18.90
N ARG A 76 -9.59 -14.77 -17.65
CA ARG A 76 -10.96 -14.91 -17.18
C ARG A 76 -11.31 -13.71 -16.30
N PHE A 77 -12.46 -13.10 -16.58
CA PHE A 77 -12.98 -11.98 -15.80
C PHE A 77 -14.18 -12.46 -14.99
N GLY A 78 -14.13 -12.29 -13.68
CA GLY A 78 -15.22 -12.65 -12.77
C GLY A 78 -16.11 -11.45 -12.44
N SER A 79 -17.34 -11.74 -12.01
CA SER A 79 -18.26 -10.70 -11.51
C SER A 79 -18.10 -10.47 -10.00
N LEU A 80 -18.49 -9.28 -9.54
CA LEU A 80 -18.52 -8.98 -8.10
C LEU A 80 -19.47 -9.91 -7.32
N ARG A 81 -20.56 -10.37 -7.95
CA ARG A 81 -21.49 -11.33 -7.35
C ARG A 81 -20.82 -12.67 -7.07
N GLU A 82 -20.04 -13.19 -8.02
CA GLU A 82 -19.28 -14.42 -7.80
C GLU A 82 -18.22 -14.27 -6.71
N LEU A 83 -17.55 -13.10 -6.66
CA LEU A 83 -16.59 -12.82 -5.60
C LEU A 83 -17.27 -12.78 -4.24
N ALA A 84 -18.42 -12.13 -4.13
CA ALA A 84 -19.22 -12.08 -2.90
C ALA A 84 -19.70 -13.47 -2.46
N ALA A 85 -20.15 -14.32 -3.40
CA ALA A 85 -20.51 -15.70 -3.10
C ALA A 85 -19.32 -16.49 -2.54
N ARG A 86 -18.13 -16.36 -3.15
CA ARG A 86 -16.90 -17.01 -2.66
C ARG A 86 -16.51 -16.55 -1.26
N VAL A 87 -16.60 -15.25 -0.97
CA VAL A 87 -16.32 -14.70 0.37
C VAL A 87 -17.34 -15.20 1.39
N HIS A 88 -18.62 -15.33 1.00
CA HIS A 88 -19.65 -15.85 1.89
C HIS A 88 -19.46 -17.35 2.20
N GLU A 89 -19.06 -18.14 1.20
CA GLU A 89 -18.76 -19.57 1.37
C GLU A 89 -17.55 -19.82 2.28
N ARG A 90 -16.53 -18.96 2.20
CA ARG A 90 -15.31 -19.06 3.00
C ARG A 90 -14.87 -17.71 3.57
N PRO A 91 -15.49 -17.26 4.68
CA PRO A 91 -15.17 -15.97 5.29
C PRO A 91 -13.79 -15.95 5.99
N ASP A 92 -13.26 -17.11 6.34
CA ASP A 92 -11.97 -17.32 7.00
C ASP A 92 -10.77 -17.36 6.04
N ALA A 93 -11.01 -17.22 4.73
CA ALA A 93 -9.99 -17.27 3.71
C ALA A 93 -10.13 -16.17 2.63
N ILE A 94 -9.02 -15.88 1.98
CA ILE A 94 -8.89 -14.91 0.90
C ILE A 94 -8.66 -15.70 -0.39
N TRP A 95 -9.54 -15.53 -1.36
CA TRP A 95 -9.40 -16.15 -2.67
C TRP A 95 -8.36 -15.41 -3.51
N LEU A 96 -7.30 -16.12 -3.94
CA LEU A 96 -6.23 -15.54 -4.75
C LEU A 96 -6.44 -15.73 -6.25
N GLY A 97 -7.20 -16.76 -6.66
CA GLY A 97 -7.41 -17.08 -8.06
C GLY A 97 -7.67 -18.56 -8.31
N GLN A 98 -7.66 -18.95 -9.58
CA GLN A 98 -7.58 -20.34 -10.01
C GLN A 98 -6.12 -20.67 -10.31
N GLY A 99 -5.63 -21.77 -9.77
CA GLY A 99 -4.23 -22.17 -9.90
C GLY A 99 -3.95 -23.49 -9.19
N PHE A 100 -2.71 -23.73 -8.83
CA PHE A 100 -2.27 -24.97 -8.21
C PHE A 100 -1.18 -24.66 -7.17
N ALA A 101 -1.01 -25.58 -6.21
CA ALA A 101 0.09 -25.48 -5.26
C ALA A 101 1.41 -25.79 -5.98
N TRP A 102 2.36 -24.86 -5.93
CA TRP A 102 3.67 -25.06 -6.55
C TRP A 102 4.52 -25.98 -5.68
N GLY A 103 4.78 -27.19 -6.18
CA GLY A 103 5.61 -28.20 -5.52
C GLY A 103 6.96 -28.47 -6.22
N PRO A 104 7.76 -29.40 -5.67
CA PRO A 104 9.05 -29.81 -6.24
C PRO A 104 8.96 -30.28 -7.70
N GLU A 105 7.88 -30.97 -8.06
CA GLU A 105 7.62 -31.43 -9.43
C GLU A 105 7.51 -30.27 -10.42
N HIS A 106 6.84 -29.18 -10.03
CA HIS A 106 6.72 -27.97 -10.85
C HIS A 106 8.05 -27.24 -11.00
N ALA A 107 8.87 -27.20 -9.93
CA ALA A 107 10.20 -26.64 -9.97
C ALA A 107 11.13 -27.42 -10.92
N GLN A 108 11.09 -28.76 -10.86
CA GLN A 108 11.85 -29.62 -11.76
C GLN A 108 11.41 -29.43 -13.22
N MET A 109 10.10 -29.41 -13.48
CA MET A 109 9.55 -29.15 -14.81
C MET A 109 9.96 -27.77 -15.36
N ALA A 110 9.94 -26.73 -14.53
CA ALA A 110 10.36 -25.39 -14.92
C ALA A 110 11.85 -25.34 -15.30
N LEU A 111 12.71 -26.05 -14.56
CA LEU A 111 14.13 -26.15 -14.84
C LEU A 111 14.39 -26.89 -16.15
N GLU A 112 13.71 -28.01 -16.38
CA GLU A 112 13.82 -28.79 -17.61
C GLU A 112 13.36 -28.00 -18.83
N LEU A 113 12.24 -27.29 -18.72
CA LEU A 113 11.73 -26.43 -19.79
C LEU A 113 12.72 -25.31 -20.12
N ARG A 114 13.32 -24.69 -19.10
CA ARG A 114 14.37 -23.68 -19.28
C ARG A 114 15.62 -24.23 -19.96
N ARG A 115 16.06 -25.45 -19.62
CA ARG A 115 17.20 -26.11 -20.27
C ARG A 115 16.93 -26.41 -21.75
N ARG A 116 15.68 -26.72 -22.09
CA ARG A 116 15.28 -27.06 -23.46
C ARG A 116 15.18 -25.84 -24.36
N GLY A 117 14.80 -24.67 -23.86
CA GLY A 117 14.85 -23.37 -24.56
C GLY A 117 13.87 -23.23 -25.75
N HIS A 118 13.94 -24.12 -26.73
CA HIS A 118 13.14 -24.12 -27.96
C HIS A 118 11.62 -24.22 -27.73
N LEU A 119 11.18 -24.91 -26.67
CA LEU A 119 9.75 -25.02 -26.32
C LEU A 119 9.17 -23.73 -25.73
N ILE A 120 10.01 -22.85 -25.21
CA ILE A 120 9.60 -21.53 -24.70
C ILE A 120 9.44 -20.55 -25.88
N ASP A 121 10.23 -20.71 -26.95
CA ASP A 121 10.28 -19.79 -28.09
C ASP A 121 9.28 -20.13 -29.22
N HIS A 122 8.99 -21.41 -29.47
CA HIS A 122 8.18 -21.83 -30.63
C HIS A 122 6.66 -21.80 -30.42
N GLY A 123 6.18 -21.33 -29.26
CA GLY A 123 4.79 -21.50 -28.83
C GLY A 123 4.06 -20.26 -28.32
N ALA A 124 4.55 -19.03 -28.54
CA ALA A 124 3.87 -17.85 -28.01
C ALA A 124 3.01 -17.12 -29.08
N PRO A 125 1.76 -17.54 -29.35
CA PRO A 125 0.79 -16.70 -30.09
C PRO A 125 0.39 -15.45 -29.27
N HIS A 126 0.86 -15.32 -28.03
CA HIS A 126 0.55 -14.23 -27.13
C HIS A 126 1.76 -13.31 -26.87
N ARG A 127 2.45 -12.86 -27.94
CA ARG A 127 3.42 -11.75 -27.84
C ARG A 127 2.79 -10.46 -27.26
N SER A 128 1.46 -10.37 -27.23
CA SER A 128 0.69 -9.26 -26.65
C SER A 128 0.39 -9.40 -25.15
N LEU A 129 0.53 -10.60 -24.56
CA LEU A 129 0.29 -10.79 -23.12
C LEU A 129 1.59 -10.60 -22.34
N LYS A 130 1.53 -9.76 -21.30
CA LYS A 130 2.65 -9.59 -20.36
C LYS A 130 2.73 -10.80 -19.43
N GLY A 131 3.94 -11.33 -19.22
CA GLY A 131 4.21 -12.46 -18.33
C GLY A 131 4.74 -13.68 -19.08
N LEU A 132 4.84 -14.81 -18.38
CA LEU A 132 5.34 -16.08 -18.91
C LEU A 132 4.23 -17.14 -18.78
N PRO A 133 3.38 -17.32 -19.82
CA PRO A 133 2.21 -18.18 -19.73
C PRO A 133 2.53 -19.64 -19.40
N TRP A 134 3.71 -20.10 -19.81
CA TRP A 134 4.19 -21.45 -19.52
C TRP A 134 4.31 -21.74 -18.03
N ILE A 135 4.55 -20.73 -17.17
CA ILE A 135 4.64 -20.92 -15.71
C ILE A 135 3.31 -21.46 -15.17
N HIS A 136 2.20 -20.84 -15.58
CA HIS A 136 0.86 -21.31 -15.23
C HIS A 136 0.52 -22.62 -15.95
N GLY A 137 1.00 -22.79 -17.19
CA GLY A 137 0.80 -24.00 -17.99
C GLY A 137 1.47 -25.27 -17.45
N LEU A 138 2.34 -25.17 -16.43
CA LEU A 138 2.94 -26.34 -15.78
C LEU A 138 1.92 -27.13 -14.94
N GLY A 139 0.86 -26.48 -14.46
CA GLY A 139 -0.18 -27.12 -13.66
C GLY A 139 -1.11 -28.01 -14.50
N THR A 140 -1.32 -29.25 -14.05
CA THR A 140 -2.28 -30.18 -14.67
C THR A 140 -3.69 -30.01 -14.12
N ASP A 141 -3.82 -29.59 -12.87
CA ASP A 141 -5.10 -29.51 -12.18
C ASP A 141 -5.21 -28.16 -11.48
N GLU A 142 -6.06 -27.28 -12.02
CA GLU A 142 -6.34 -25.99 -11.43
C GLU A 142 -7.52 -26.10 -10.45
N SER A 143 -7.35 -25.47 -9.30
CA SER A 143 -8.35 -25.34 -8.25
C SER A 143 -8.34 -23.92 -7.69
N ALA A 144 -9.38 -23.58 -6.93
CA ALA A 144 -9.41 -22.30 -6.25
C ALA A 144 -8.30 -22.24 -5.19
N VAL A 145 -7.41 -21.25 -5.30
CA VAL A 145 -6.32 -21.01 -4.37
C VAL A 145 -6.77 -20.04 -3.29
N TRP A 146 -6.54 -20.42 -2.04
CA TRP A 146 -6.99 -19.68 -0.87
C TRP A 146 -5.84 -19.41 0.09
N LEU A 147 -5.82 -18.23 0.67
CA LEU A 147 -4.93 -17.81 1.73
C LEU A 147 -5.75 -17.63 3.01
N PRO A 148 -5.47 -18.35 4.11
CA PRO A 148 -6.15 -18.10 5.39
C PRO A 148 -6.02 -16.63 5.81
N VAL A 149 -7.11 -16.02 6.28
CA VAL A 149 -7.11 -14.60 6.70
C VAL A 149 -6.09 -14.36 7.82
N ASP A 150 -5.90 -15.32 8.73
CA ASP A 150 -4.90 -15.21 9.80
C ASP A 150 -3.46 -15.09 9.29
N PHE A 151 -3.14 -15.64 8.11
CA PHE A 151 -1.81 -15.52 7.53
C PHE A 151 -1.58 -14.12 6.94
N ALA A 152 -2.64 -13.39 6.58
CA ALA A 152 -2.53 -12.01 6.10
C ALA A 152 -2.01 -11.06 7.20
N ARG A 153 -2.06 -11.45 8.48
CA ARG A 153 -1.44 -10.71 9.59
C ARG A 153 0.08 -10.60 9.46
N GLY A 154 0.72 -11.56 8.79
CA GLY A 154 2.16 -11.56 8.49
C GLY A 154 2.59 -10.60 7.38
N HIS A 155 1.67 -9.75 6.90
CA HIS A 155 1.83 -8.89 5.72
C HIS A 155 1.99 -9.68 4.42
N THR A 156 1.79 -9.02 3.28
CA THR A 156 1.88 -9.66 1.96
C THR A 156 2.58 -8.74 0.98
N LEU A 157 3.62 -9.25 0.32
CA LEU A 157 4.35 -8.55 -0.73
C LEU A 157 3.92 -9.09 -2.10
N ILE A 158 3.38 -8.20 -2.95
CA ILE A 158 2.98 -8.54 -4.32
C ILE A 158 3.96 -7.89 -5.29
N VAL A 159 4.77 -8.70 -5.97
CA VAL A 159 5.80 -8.23 -6.91
C VAL A 159 5.37 -8.49 -8.35
N GLY A 160 5.75 -7.59 -9.26
CA GLY A 160 5.50 -7.74 -10.69
C GLY A 160 5.86 -6.49 -11.47
N THR A 161 5.96 -6.61 -12.80
CA THR A 161 6.26 -5.49 -13.70
C THR A 161 4.99 -4.68 -14.03
N THR A 162 5.13 -3.51 -14.67
CA THR A 162 3.96 -2.70 -15.07
C THR A 162 3.10 -3.46 -16.08
N GLY A 163 1.81 -3.62 -15.76
CA GLY A 163 0.87 -4.40 -16.58
C GLY A 163 0.88 -5.91 -16.33
N SER A 164 1.58 -6.39 -15.30
CA SER A 164 1.56 -7.81 -14.89
C SER A 164 0.32 -8.21 -14.09
N GLY A 165 -0.64 -7.30 -13.87
CA GLY A 165 -1.85 -7.57 -13.08
C GLY A 165 -1.80 -7.19 -11.60
N LYS A 166 -0.74 -6.52 -11.12
CA LYS A 166 -0.63 -6.09 -9.69
C LYS A 166 -1.86 -5.33 -9.19
N THR A 167 -2.34 -4.33 -9.95
CA THR A 167 -3.53 -3.56 -9.58
C THR A 167 -4.77 -4.46 -9.50
N ARG A 168 -4.93 -5.42 -10.41
CA ARG A 168 -6.07 -6.35 -10.42
C ARG A 168 -6.03 -7.29 -9.22
N MET A 169 -4.85 -7.76 -8.84
CA MET A 169 -4.68 -8.52 -7.61
C MET A 169 -5.05 -7.68 -6.39
N LEU A 170 -4.59 -6.42 -6.33
CA LEU A 170 -4.90 -5.51 -5.24
C LEU A 170 -6.41 -5.21 -5.15
N GLU A 171 -7.08 -4.95 -6.28
CA GLU A 171 -8.55 -4.79 -6.37
C GLU A 171 -9.28 -6.02 -5.82
N ASN A 172 -8.85 -7.22 -6.21
CA ASN A 172 -9.43 -8.47 -5.73
C ASN A 172 -9.29 -8.64 -4.21
N LEU A 173 -8.13 -8.30 -3.64
CA LEU A 173 -7.90 -8.37 -2.20
C LEU A 173 -8.73 -7.33 -1.44
N ILE A 174 -8.75 -6.09 -1.92
CA ILE A 174 -9.51 -4.97 -1.33
C ILE A 174 -11.00 -5.26 -1.36
N ALA A 175 -11.53 -5.71 -2.50
CA ALA A 175 -12.95 -6.04 -2.63
C ALA A 175 -13.35 -7.11 -1.61
N GLN A 176 -12.54 -8.16 -1.44
CA GLN A 176 -12.80 -9.21 -0.46
C GLN A 176 -12.72 -8.70 1.00
N ALA A 177 -11.75 -7.84 1.33
CA ALA A 177 -11.65 -7.23 2.66
C ALA A 177 -12.89 -6.39 2.99
N ILE A 178 -13.34 -5.58 2.03
CA ILE A 178 -14.59 -4.81 2.18
C ILE A 178 -15.77 -5.77 2.35
N LEU A 179 -15.88 -6.83 1.53
CA LEU A 179 -16.90 -7.89 1.61
C LEU A 179 -16.95 -8.62 2.96
N ARG A 180 -15.82 -8.73 3.66
CA ARG A 180 -15.74 -9.24 5.04
C ARG A 180 -15.96 -8.18 6.12
N ASN A 181 -16.40 -6.99 5.73
CA ASN A 181 -16.65 -5.85 6.61
C ASN A 181 -15.38 -5.32 7.34
N GLU A 182 -14.20 -5.50 6.75
CA GLU A 182 -12.95 -5.00 7.31
C GLU A 182 -12.76 -3.49 7.03
N ALA A 183 -11.94 -2.83 7.85
CA ALA A 183 -11.48 -1.47 7.59
C ALA A 183 -10.29 -1.50 6.62
N VAL A 184 -10.40 -0.79 5.49
CA VAL A 184 -9.38 -0.79 4.45
C VAL A 184 -8.89 0.63 4.21
N LEU A 185 -7.59 0.86 4.41
CA LEU A 185 -6.91 2.10 4.08
C LEU A 185 -6.04 1.89 2.83
N ILE A 186 -6.28 2.69 1.79
CA ILE A 186 -5.66 2.52 0.48
C ILE A 186 -4.79 3.73 0.18
N PHE A 187 -3.50 3.49 -0.05
CA PHE A 187 -2.56 4.49 -0.53
C PHE A 187 -2.29 4.26 -2.00
N ASP A 188 -2.88 5.10 -2.85
CA ASP A 188 -2.70 5.02 -4.30
C ASP A 188 -2.00 6.28 -4.83
N PRO A 189 -0.66 6.27 -4.94
CA PRO A 189 0.08 7.43 -5.44
C PRO A 189 -0.17 7.69 -6.94
N LYS A 190 -0.79 6.75 -7.67
CA LYS A 190 -1.04 6.87 -9.11
C LYS A 190 -2.41 7.47 -9.43
N GLY A 191 -3.34 7.49 -8.47
CA GLY A 191 -4.70 7.94 -8.71
C GLY A 191 -5.45 7.07 -9.72
N ASP A 192 -5.33 5.75 -9.60
CA ASP A 192 -6.00 4.75 -10.44
C ASP A 192 -7.53 4.83 -10.26
N ARG A 193 -8.18 5.44 -11.26
CA ARG A 193 -9.64 5.59 -11.30
C ARG A 193 -10.37 4.25 -11.33
N VAL A 194 -9.75 3.19 -11.85
CA VAL A 194 -10.37 1.87 -11.88
C VAL A 194 -10.41 1.26 -10.49
N LEU A 195 -9.32 1.37 -9.74
CA LEU A 195 -9.29 0.95 -8.33
C LEU A 195 -10.33 1.74 -7.52
N GLN A 196 -10.34 3.08 -7.65
CA GLN A 196 -11.32 3.98 -7.01
C GLN A 196 -12.77 3.56 -7.30
N ASN A 197 -13.10 3.33 -8.58
CA ASN A 197 -14.44 2.93 -8.98
C ASN A 197 -14.80 1.53 -8.47
N THR A 198 -13.84 0.61 -8.46
CA THR A 198 -14.03 -0.74 -7.91
C THR A 198 -14.41 -0.67 -6.43
N VAL A 199 -13.68 0.10 -5.62
CA VAL A 199 -13.98 0.28 -4.19
C VAL A 199 -15.37 0.88 -4.00
N ARG A 200 -15.71 1.93 -4.75
CA ARG A 200 -17.04 2.56 -4.70
C ARG A 200 -18.16 1.57 -5.06
N GLN A 201 -17.94 0.75 -6.09
CA GLN A 201 -18.89 -0.28 -6.52
C GLN A 201 -19.06 -1.38 -5.47
N VAL A 202 -17.99 -1.81 -4.81
CA VAL A 202 -18.06 -2.83 -3.74
C VAL A 202 -18.85 -2.31 -2.54
N CYS A 203 -18.61 -1.08 -2.10
CA CYS A 203 -19.39 -0.45 -1.02
C CYS A 203 -20.88 -0.32 -1.39
N ALA A 204 -21.17 0.12 -2.63
CA ALA A 204 -22.54 0.21 -3.12
C ALA A 204 -23.23 -1.17 -3.21
N PHE A 205 -22.49 -2.20 -3.63
CA PHE A 205 -22.99 -3.58 -3.71
C PHE A 205 -23.41 -4.14 -2.36
N GLN A 206 -22.76 -3.73 -1.27
CA GLN A 206 -23.16 -4.07 0.10
C GLN A 206 -24.37 -3.27 0.61
N GLY A 207 -24.89 -2.33 -0.18
CA GLY A 207 -25.91 -1.39 0.28
C GLY A 207 -25.38 -0.31 1.22
N GLN A 208 -24.06 -0.09 1.26
CA GLN A 208 -23.41 0.89 2.15
C GLN A 208 -22.49 1.85 1.38
N PRO A 209 -22.99 2.58 0.36
CA PRO A 209 -22.17 3.48 -0.46
C PRO A 209 -21.44 4.57 0.33
N GLN A 210 -22.03 5.01 1.46
CA GLN A 210 -21.47 6.02 2.37
C GLN A 210 -20.16 5.60 3.05
N ARG A 211 -19.80 4.31 3.04
CA ARG A 211 -18.52 3.83 3.58
C ARG A 211 -17.31 4.20 2.74
N PHE A 212 -17.53 4.53 1.47
CA PHE A 212 -16.45 4.99 0.61
C PHE A 212 -16.07 6.42 0.94
N CYS A 213 -14.84 6.61 1.43
CA CYS A 213 -14.23 7.92 1.67
C CYS A 213 -12.95 8.04 0.84
N GLN A 214 -12.69 9.21 0.28
CA GLN A 214 -11.48 9.48 -0.50
C GLN A 214 -10.84 10.79 -0.09
N LEU A 215 -9.52 10.81 0.04
CA LEU A 215 -8.74 12.03 0.22
C LEU A 215 -7.98 12.30 -1.09
N ASP A 216 -8.43 13.28 -1.87
CA ASP A 216 -7.84 13.62 -3.16
C ASP A 216 -7.50 15.12 -3.22
N ARG A 217 -6.19 15.41 -3.25
CA ARG A 217 -5.68 16.79 -3.32
C ARG A 217 -6.01 17.48 -4.64
N ALA A 218 -6.10 16.74 -5.74
CA ALA A 218 -6.40 17.28 -7.06
C ALA A 218 -7.91 17.58 -7.24
N ARG A 219 -8.77 16.93 -6.45
CA ARG A 219 -10.23 17.12 -6.49
C ARG A 219 -10.81 17.38 -5.09
N PRO A 220 -10.59 18.58 -4.52
CA PRO A 220 -11.07 18.92 -3.18
C PRO A 220 -12.60 18.82 -3.03
N ALA A 221 -13.37 19.06 -4.11
CA ALA A 221 -14.82 19.01 -4.08
C ALA A 221 -15.38 17.59 -3.83
N GLU A 222 -14.65 16.54 -4.22
CA GLU A 222 -15.03 15.15 -4.03
C GLU A 222 -14.29 14.50 -2.83
N SER A 223 -13.41 15.25 -2.17
CA SER A 223 -12.53 14.75 -1.12
C SER A 223 -13.17 14.91 0.25
N VAL A 224 -13.00 13.92 1.12
CA VAL A 224 -13.25 14.09 2.54
C VAL A 224 -12.24 15.08 3.13
N ARG A 225 -12.62 15.69 4.25
CA ARG A 225 -11.74 16.57 5.03
C ARG A 225 -11.22 15.79 6.22
N ILE A 226 -9.91 15.83 6.42
CA ILE A 226 -9.28 15.28 7.61
C ILE A 226 -8.53 16.39 8.34
N ASP A 227 -8.62 16.39 9.66
CA ASP A 227 -7.76 17.20 10.52
C ASP A 227 -6.87 16.27 11.35
N PRO A 228 -5.61 16.04 10.93
CA PRO A 228 -4.68 15.16 11.64
C PRO A 228 -4.26 15.73 13.00
N LEU A 229 -4.58 16.98 13.32
CA LEU A 229 -4.36 17.59 14.64
C LEU A 229 -5.66 17.68 15.45
N GLY A 230 -6.77 17.17 14.93
CA GLY A 230 -8.09 17.42 15.52
C GLY A 230 -8.43 16.58 16.75
N HIS A 231 -7.81 15.40 16.88
CA HIS A 231 -7.98 14.52 18.04
C HIS A 231 -6.62 14.16 18.61
N PHE A 232 -6.40 14.45 19.89
CA PHE A 232 -5.16 14.19 20.62
C PHE A 232 -5.46 14.06 22.11
N GLN A 233 -4.63 13.29 22.82
CA GLN A 233 -4.69 13.17 24.28
C GLN A 233 -3.73 14.15 24.97
N SER A 234 -2.64 14.55 24.30
CA SER A 234 -1.64 15.46 24.84
C SER A 234 -0.99 16.33 23.76
N GLY A 235 -0.43 17.48 24.15
CA GLY A 235 0.36 18.33 23.24
C GLY A 235 1.61 17.62 22.69
N ALA A 236 2.18 16.68 23.45
CA ALA A 236 3.31 15.87 23.02
C ALA A 236 2.97 14.96 21.83
N GLU A 237 1.74 14.44 21.77
CA GLU A 237 1.25 13.63 20.65
C GLU A 237 1.14 14.46 19.37
N LEU A 238 0.61 15.67 19.46
CA LEU A 238 0.56 16.60 18.32
C LEU A 238 1.97 16.97 17.84
N ALA A 239 2.90 17.21 18.77
CA ALA A 239 4.28 17.52 18.45
C ALA A 239 4.97 16.37 17.73
N SER A 240 4.78 15.11 18.18
CA SER A 240 5.39 13.95 17.52
C SER A 240 4.80 13.68 16.13
N ARG A 241 3.50 13.88 15.93
CA ARG A 241 2.84 13.75 14.61
C ARG A 241 3.46 14.68 13.56
N VAL A 242 3.76 15.92 13.95
CA VAL A 242 4.36 16.91 13.05
C VAL A 242 5.88 16.68 12.93
N ALA A 243 6.57 16.43 14.03
CA ALA A 243 8.02 16.20 14.04
C ALA A 243 8.42 14.94 13.27
N GLY A 244 7.60 13.89 13.30
CA GLY A 244 7.83 12.66 12.54
C GLY A 244 7.85 12.86 11.03
N LEU A 245 7.27 13.95 10.50
CA LEU A 245 7.38 14.30 9.07
C LEU A 245 8.77 14.83 8.69
N MET A 246 9.54 15.30 9.68
CA MET A 246 10.88 15.84 9.48
C MET A 246 11.98 14.76 9.62
N GLY A 247 11.65 13.59 10.16
CA GLY A 247 12.56 12.44 10.24
C GLY A 247 12.55 11.64 8.95
N GLY A 248 13.72 11.47 8.32
CA GLY A 248 13.86 10.70 7.08
C GLY A 248 15.11 11.01 6.24
N GLY A 249 15.87 12.06 6.58
CA GLY A 249 17.16 12.35 5.98
C GLY A 249 18.28 11.46 6.54
N PRO A 250 19.35 11.18 5.76
CA PRO A 250 20.50 10.44 6.25
C PRO A 250 21.35 11.35 7.16
N GLY A 251 21.17 11.27 8.47
CA GLY A 251 21.95 12.02 9.46
C GLY A 251 21.48 11.78 10.90
N PRO A 252 22.33 12.07 11.92
CA PRO A 252 21.97 11.84 13.31
C PRO A 252 20.78 12.72 13.75
N ASP A 253 19.87 12.08 14.47
CA ASP A 253 18.51 12.49 14.88
C ASP A 253 18.44 13.69 15.85
N VAL A 254 19.48 14.52 15.91
CA VAL A 254 19.55 15.68 16.82
C VAL A 254 18.48 16.73 16.46
N PHE A 255 18.13 16.81 15.18
CA PHE A 255 17.15 17.77 14.67
C PHE A 255 15.70 17.41 15.00
N SER A 256 15.37 16.12 15.11
CA SER A 256 14.00 15.67 15.39
C SER A 256 13.61 15.93 16.85
N GLY A 257 14.52 15.68 17.80
CA GLY A 257 14.33 15.95 19.22
C GLY A 257 14.15 17.44 19.54
N PHE A 258 14.97 18.30 18.92
CA PHE A 258 14.80 19.76 19.03
C PHE A 258 13.46 20.21 18.44
N SER A 259 13.13 19.76 17.22
CA SER A 259 11.88 20.12 16.55
C SER A 259 10.65 19.70 17.35
N GLN A 260 10.66 18.49 17.91
CA GLN A 260 9.58 18.01 18.77
C GLN A 260 9.45 18.85 20.04
N LYS A 261 10.56 19.21 20.69
CA LYS A 261 10.56 20.09 21.88
C LYS A 261 9.97 21.46 21.56
N THR A 262 10.44 22.10 20.49
CA THR A 262 9.96 23.42 20.05
C THR A 262 8.47 23.39 19.70
N LEU A 263 8.04 22.41 18.91
CA LEU A 263 6.62 22.24 18.58
C LEU A 263 5.77 22.01 19.83
N LYS A 264 6.22 21.18 20.77
CA LYS A 264 5.51 20.93 22.02
C LYS A 264 5.32 22.21 22.83
N ILE A 265 6.37 23.03 23.00
CA ILE A 265 6.30 24.30 23.73
C ILE A 265 5.26 25.24 23.09
N ILE A 266 5.28 25.37 21.77
CA ILE A 266 4.30 26.19 21.04
C ILE A 266 2.87 25.64 21.21
N ILE A 267 2.71 24.32 21.09
CA ILE A 267 1.42 23.64 21.25
C ILE A 267 0.86 23.85 22.65
N ASP A 268 1.67 23.63 23.70
CA ASP A 268 1.25 23.80 25.08
C ASP A 268 0.86 25.25 25.38
N ALA A 269 1.59 26.22 24.83
CA ALA A 269 1.23 27.64 24.94
C ALA A 269 -0.12 27.96 24.29
N LEU A 270 -0.40 27.42 23.10
CA LEU A 270 -1.71 27.59 22.45
C LEU A 270 -2.83 26.94 23.28
N LEU A 271 -2.61 25.72 23.76
CA LEU A 271 -3.59 24.99 24.58
C LEU A 271 -3.85 25.69 25.91
N ALA A 272 -2.83 26.26 26.55
CA ALA A 272 -2.96 27.00 27.80
C ALA A 272 -3.84 28.26 27.66
N MET A 273 -3.90 28.85 26.47
CA MET A 273 -4.79 29.97 26.15
C MET A 273 -6.18 29.53 25.64
N GLY A 274 -6.44 28.22 25.57
CA GLY A 274 -7.68 27.68 24.98
C GLY A 274 -7.73 27.73 23.45
N GLU A 275 -6.59 27.95 22.79
CA GLU A 275 -6.49 28.01 21.33
C GLU A 275 -6.19 26.63 20.75
N ARG A 276 -6.96 26.22 19.74
CA ARG A 276 -6.73 24.93 19.07
C ARG A 276 -5.45 25.00 18.21
N PRO A 277 -4.47 24.10 18.43
CA PRO A 277 -3.30 24.02 17.58
C PRO A 277 -3.69 23.65 16.14
N THR A 278 -3.14 24.38 15.16
CA THR A 278 -3.32 24.09 13.73
C THR A 278 -1.98 24.17 13.02
N LEU A 279 -1.81 23.45 11.90
CA LEU A 279 -0.56 23.52 11.12
C LEU A 279 -0.19 24.96 10.73
N LYS A 280 -1.19 25.80 10.42
CA LYS A 280 -0.99 27.21 10.10
C LYS A 280 -0.52 28.04 11.31
N ALA A 281 -1.02 27.75 12.51
CA ALA A 281 -0.58 28.42 13.73
C ALA A 281 0.85 28.00 14.10
N LEU A 282 1.15 26.70 14.02
CA LEU A 282 2.49 26.18 14.27
C LEU A 282 3.51 26.79 13.32
N LEU A 283 3.24 26.77 12.00
CA LEU A 283 4.13 27.36 11.00
C LEU A 283 4.40 28.84 11.27
N ARG A 284 3.36 29.62 11.60
CA ARG A 284 3.48 31.04 11.91
C ARG A 284 4.43 31.31 13.09
N HIS A 285 4.38 30.50 14.14
CA HIS A 285 5.21 30.70 15.33
C HIS A 285 6.62 30.14 15.16
N VAL A 286 6.78 29.12 14.32
CA VAL A 286 8.10 28.60 13.96
C VAL A 286 8.85 29.60 13.06
N GLU A 287 8.22 30.13 12.02
CA GLU A 287 8.87 31.05 11.06
C GLU A 287 8.93 32.49 11.58
N GLY A 288 7.87 32.95 12.23
CA GLY A 288 7.72 34.32 12.72
C GLY A 288 8.27 34.54 14.13
N GLY A 289 8.76 33.50 14.80
CA GLY A 289 9.20 33.53 16.19
C GLY A 289 8.06 33.44 17.20
N VAL A 290 8.45 33.31 18.46
CA VAL A 290 7.53 33.06 19.58
C VAL A 290 7.28 34.27 20.47
N ASP A 291 7.90 35.43 20.19
CA ASP A 291 7.77 36.67 20.98
C ASP A 291 6.30 37.07 21.18
N GLY A 292 5.53 37.16 20.08
CA GLY A 292 4.11 37.50 20.13
C GLY A 292 3.25 36.44 20.82
N LEU A 293 3.68 35.17 20.78
CA LEU A 293 3.00 34.08 21.49
C LEU A 293 3.24 34.19 23.00
N LEU A 294 4.48 34.46 23.41
CA LEU A 294 4.84 34.67 24.80
C LEU A 294 4.10 35.88 25.38
N GLN A 295 4.06 37.01 24.66
CA GLN A 295 3.35 38.21 25.10
C GLN A 295 1.88 37.89 25.40
N ARG A 296 1.21 37.19 24.48
CA ARG A 296 -0.19 36.78 24.63
C ARG A 296 -0.39 35.80 25.79
N LEU A 297 0.50 34.82 25.94
CA LEU A 297 0.41 33.82 27.00
C LEU A 297 0.57 34.43 28.39
N VAL A 298 1.59 35.28 28.57
CA VAL A 298 1.83 35.98 29.85
C VAL A 298 0.65 36.90 30.17
N THR A 299 0.16 37.66 29.18
CA THR A 299 -1.02 38.52 29.35
C THR A 299 -2.26 37.70 29.75
N HIS A 300 -2.47 36.54 29.13
CA HIS A 300 -3.57 35.63 29.46
C HIS A 300 -3.49 35.12 30.90
N HIS A 301 -2.32 34.67 31.36
CA HIS A 301 -2.15 34.22 32.74
C HIS A 301 -2.27 35.35 33.77
N LEU A 302 -1.75 36.54 33.47
CA LEU A 302 -1.89 37.71 34.35
C LEU A 302 -3.35 38.11 34.50
N ALA A 303 -4.09 38.23 33.39
CA ALA A 303 -5.51 38.55 33.41
C ALA A 303 -6.34 37.49 34.15
N LYS A 304 -6.00 36.20 33.97
CA LYS A 304 -6.68 35.08 34.64
C LYS A 304 -6.44 35.06 36.15
N SER A 305 -5.25 35.42 36.60
CA SER A 305 -4.85 35.27 38.00
C SER A 305 -5.08 36.54 38.84
N LEU A 306 -4.91 37.72 38.24
CA LEU A 306 -5.04 39.02 38.91
C LEU A 306 -6.37 39.74 38.62
N GLY A 307 -7.16 39.25 37.65
CA GLY A 307 -8.43 39.87 37.25
C GLY A 307 -8.28 40.98 36.20
N ALA A 308 -9.35 41.75 36.01
CA ALA A 308 -9.41 42.79 34.97
C ALA A 308 -8.37 43.91 35.15
N ASP A 309 -8.04 44.25 36.40
CA ASP A 309 -7.12 45.34 36.76
C ASP A 309 -5.66 44.87 36.86
N TRP A 310 -5.31 43.76 36.21
CA TRP A 310 -3.95 43.22 36.25
C TRP A 310 -2.90 44.24 35.78
N GLN A 311 -3.28 45.14 34.86
CA GLN A 311 -2.41 46.20 34.33
C GLN A 311 -2.01 47.19 35.43
N ASP A 312 -2.98 47.65 36.22
CA ASP A 312 -2.73 48.59 37.31
C ASP A 312 -1.89 47.95 38.41
N ARG A 313 -2.11 46.66 38.70
CA ARG A 313 -1.31 45.90 39.68
C ARG A 313 0.12 45.66 39.21
N VAL A 314 0.32 45.42 37.92
CA VAL A 314 1.65 45.29 37.32
C VAL A 314 2.40 46.62 37.35
N VAL A 315 1.72 47.75 37.12
CA VAL A 315 2.32 49.10 37.16
C VAL A 315 2.58 49.56 38.61
N ALA A 316 1.75 49.17 39.57
CA ALA A 316 1.90 49.49 40.98
C ALA A 316 2.95 48.64 41.72
N GLY A 317 3.42 47.54 41.11
CA GLY A 317 4.47 46.69 41.65
C GLY A 317 5.82 47.43 41.75
N PRO A 318 6.76 46.95 42.59
CA PRO A 318 8.06 47.59 42.74
C PRO A 318 8.74 47.71 41.37
N ALA A 319 9.20 48.92 41.03
CA ALA A 319 9.99 49.19 39.83
C ALA A 319 11.29 48.38 39.88
N LEU A 320 11.24 47.16 39.38
CA LEU A 320 12.42 46.30 39.30
C LEU A 320 13.38 46.94 38.31
N GLY A 321 14.61 47.19 38.78
CA GLY A 321 15.68 47.72 37.94
C GLY A 321 15.82 46.92 36.65
N ARG A 322 16.12 47.62 35.56
CA ARG A 322 16.25 47.13 34.16
C ARG A 322 17.42 46.15 33.95
N SER A 323 17.67 45.26 34.90
CA SER A 323 18.89 44.45 34.97
C SER A 323 18.50 42.98 34.85
N GLY A 324 18.82 42.37 33.71
CA GLY A 324 18.79 40.91 33.56
C GLY A 324 17.59 40.30 32.81
N GLY A 325 17.11 40.94 31.75
CA GLY A 325 16.22 40.31 30.77
C GLY A 325 16.97 39.95 29.48
N PRO A 326 16.46 39.02 28.65
CA PRO A 326 17.08 38.68 27.37
C PRO A 326 17.22 39.94 26.52
N THR A 327 18.45 40.27 26.13
CA THR A 327 18.80 41.52 25.43
C THR A 327 18.18 41.62 24.03
N GLN A 328 17.71 40.50 23.49
CA GLN A 328 17.26 40.34 22.10
C GLN A 328 15.74 40.47 21.90
N ILE A 329 14.99 40.67 22.99
CA ILE A 329 13.53 40.83 23.00
C ILE A 329 13.17 42.33 23.02
N SER A 330 12.01 42.69 22.45
CA SER A 330 11.48 44.06 22.51
C SER A 330 11.40 44.59 23.96
N PRO A 331 11.66 45.88 24.20
CA PRO A 331 11.65 46.44 25.57
C PRO A 331 10.32 46.18 26.29
N ALA A 332 9.20 46.31 25.58
CA ALA A 332 7.86 46.09 26.14
C ALA A 332 7.64 44.63 26.60
N LEU A 333 8.11 43.65 25.83
CA LEU A 333 7.98 42.24 26.22
C LEU A 333 8.96 41.89 27.35
N ARG A 334 10.13 42.53 27.40
CA ARG A 334 11.07 42.37 28.53
C ARG A 334 10.45 42.84 29.84
N ASP A 335 9.83 44.02 29.84
CA ASP A 335 9.16 44.58 31.01
C ASP A 335 8.01 43.65 31.47
N LEU A 336 7.21 43.14 30.54
CA LEU A 336 6.12 42.20 30.83
C LEU A 336 6.61 40.89 31.47
N VAL A 337 7.72 40.33 30.97
CA VAL A 337 8.33 39.10 31.53
C VAL A 337 8.91 39.36 32.91
N GLN A 338 9.49 40.53 33.15
CA GLN A 338 10.00 40.90 34.47
C GLN A 338 8.87 41.02 35.50
N SER A 339 7.76 41.64 35.10
CA SER A 339 6.55 41.71 35.93
C SER A 339 5.98 40.32 36.24
N TRP A 340 5.94 39.44 35.24
CA TRP A 340 5.57 38.03 35.46
C TRP A 340 6.44 37.34 36.50
N ARG A 341 7.78 37.41 36.37
CA ARG A 341 8.74 36.81 37.32
C ARG A 341 8.68 37.45 38.71
N ALA A 342 8.23 38.70 38.82
CA ALA A 342 8.04 39.38 40.11
C ALA A 342 6.81 38.82 40.83
N ILE A 343 5.68 38.79 40.13
CA ILE A 343 4.42 38.25 40.65
C ILE A 343 4.56 36.78 41.02
N GLN A 344 5.26 35.99 40.20
CA GLN A 344 5.54 34.58 40.50
C GLN A 344 6.39 34.39 41.78
N ARG A 345 7.25 35.35 42.14
CA ARG A 345 8.00 35.31 43.41
C ARG A 345 7.12 35.62 44.62
N GLU A 346 6.13 36.48 44.45
CA GLU A 346 5.15 36.81 45.49
C GLU A 346 4.07 35.72 45.62
N HIS A 347 3.76 35.03 44.51
CA HIS A 347 2.75 33.98 44.39
C HIS A 347 3.34 32.71 43.75
N PRO A 348 4.08 31.89 44.51
CA PRO A 348 4.73 30.67 44.01
C PRO A 348 3.76 29.63 43.43
N GLU A 349 2.48 29.69 43.79
CA GLU A 349 1.39 28.88 43.24
C GLU A 349 1.07 29.19 41.77
N MET A 350 1.51 30.35 41.27
CA MET A 350 1.25 30.82 39.91
C MET A 350 2.35 30.34 38.94
N THR A 351 2.42 29.02 38.71
CA THR A 351 3.35 28.41 37.76
C THR A 351 2.72 28.14 36.40
N SER A 352 3.53 28.19 35.35
CA SER A 352 3.09 27.85 34.00
C SER A 352 4.25 27.28 33.20
N ASP A 353 4.27 25.95 33.07
CA ASP A 353 5.28 25.22 32.28
C ASP A 353 5.36 25.74 30.83
N ALA A 354 4.24 26.25 30.29
CA ALA A 354 4.17 26.83 28.95
C ALA A 354 4.91 28.18 28.85
N VAL A 355 4.83 29.02 29.89
CA VAL A 355 5.57 30.30 29.94
C VAL A 355 7.06 30.03 30.08
N ASP A 356 7.43 29.14 31.01
CA ASP A 356 8.83 28.78 31.25
C ASP A 356 9.46 28.11 30.03
N GLY A 357 8.71 27.24 29.34
CA GLY A 357 9.12 26.62 28.08
C GLY A 357 9.39 27.63 26.98
N LEU A 358 8.52 28.63 26.80
CA LEU A 358 8.70 29.68 25.78
C LEU A 358 9.86 30.61 26.11
N LEU A 359 10.06 30.94 27.39
CA LEU A 359 11.22 31.72 27.85
C LEU A 359 12.53 30.98 27.57
N ALA A 360 12.59 29.69 27.92
CA ALA A 360 13.76 28.86 27.64
C ALA A 360 14.04 28.73 26.13
N LEU A 361 12.99 28.67 25.31
CA LEU A 361 13.12 28.65 23.85
C LEU A 361 13.72 29.97 23.33
N LEU A 362 13.24 31.12 23.79
CA LEU A 362 13.78 32.44 23.41
C LEU A 362 15.22 32.68 23.88
N GLU A 363 15.58 32.17 25.06
CA GLU A 363 16.93 32.31 25.61
C GLU A 363 17.96 31.44 24.85
N HIS A 364 17.52 30.34 24.23
CA HIS A 364 18.37 29.42 23.46
C HIS A 364 18.43 29.69 21.94
N ASP A 365 17.42 30.36 21.34
CA ASP A 365 17.15 30.18 19.90
C ASP A 365 17.32 31.44 19.02
N ARG A 366 18.56 31.71 18.57
CA ARG A 366 18.79 32.42 17.29
C ARG A 366 19.89 31.84 16.40
N THR A 367 20.83 31.06 16.93
CA THR A 367 21.93 30.47 16.12
C THR A 367 21.60 29.10 15.52
N HIS A 368 20.57 28.39 16.02
CA HIS A 368 20.22 27.03 15.56
C HIS A 368 18.94 26.95 14.70
N ALA A 369 17.90 27.77 14.96
CA ALA A 369 16.69 27.77 14.14
C ALA A 369 16.92 28.09 12.65
N GLN A 370 17.80 29.03 12.31
CA GLN A 370 18.00 29.46 10.90
C GLN A 370 18.50 28.36 9.97
N ASN A 371 19.17 27.32 10.50
CA ASN A 371 19.71 26.22 9.69
C ASN A 371 18.77 25.01 9.59
N CYS A 372 17.67 24.95 10.35
CA CYS A 372 16.82 23.75 10.42
C CYS A 372 15.63 23.76 9.44
N TRP A 373 15.15 24.94 9.05
CA TRP A 373 13.88 25.11 8.32
C TRP A 373 13.95 25.39 6.80
N PRO A 374 15.08 25.81 6.18
CA PRO A 374 15.12 26.08 4.73
C PRO A 374 14.83 24.85 3.86
N ASP A 375 15.19 23.64 4.30
CA ASP A 375 15.02 22.41 3.52
C ASP A 375 13.59 21.85 3.58
N CYS A 376 12.79 22.25 4.58
CA CYS A 376 11.41 21.78 4.73
C CYS A 376 10.46 22.43 3.70
N CYS A 377 10.70 23.69 3.34
CA CYS A 377 9.84 24.43 2.39
C CYS A 377 10.11 24.08 0.91
N ARG A 378 11.32 23.60 0.56
CA ARG A 378 11.62 23.21 -0.83
C ARG A 378 11.00 21.88 -1.27
N CYS A 379 10.74 20.95 -0.35
CA CYS A 379 10.18 19.65 -0.70
C CYS A 379 8.65 19.63 -0.92
N CYS A 380 7.90 20.64 -0.46
CA CYS A 380 6.43 20.57 -0.49
C CYS A 380 5.71 21.44 -1.53
N ILE A 381 6.37 22.41 -2.20
CA ILE A 381 5.66 23.41 -3.03
C ILE A 381 6.22 23.61 -4.46
N CYS A 382 7.40 23.10 -4.81
CA CYS A 382 7.95 23.28 -6.16
C CYS A 382 7.66 22.10 -7.10
N CYS A 383 6.41 21.96 -7.54
CA CYS A 383 6.05 21.23 -8.76
C CYS A 383 4.81 21.87 -9.40
N VAL A 384 4.94 23.12 -9.84
CA VAL A 384 4.14 23.69 -10.92
C VAL A 384 5.14 24.08 -12.01
N PRO A 385 5.22 23.37 -13.14
CA PRO A 385 5.95 23.89 -14.28
C PRO A 385 5.16 25.06 -14.84
N GLY A 386 5.74 26.26 -14.80
CA GLY A 386 5.25 27.39 -15.55
C GLY A 386 5.39 27.09 -17.05
N SER A 387 4.26 27.09 -17.75
CA SER A 387 4.19 27.23 -19.20
C SER A 387 4.47 28.70 -19.55
N GLY A 388 5.62 28.93 -20.19
CA GLY A 388 5.72 29.95 -21.22
C GLY A 388 5.13 29.45 -22.53
#